data_AF-A0A3C1AA51-F1
#
_entry.id   AF-A0A3C1AA51-F1
#
_cell.length_a   1.000
_cell.length_b   1.000
_cell.length_c   1.000
_cell.angle_alpha   90.00
_cell.angle_beta   90.00
_cell.angle_gamma   90.00
#
_symmetry.space_group_name_H-M   'P 1'
#
loop_
_entity.id
_entity.type
_entity.pdbx_description
1 polymer ?
#
loop_
_entity_poly.entity_id
_entity_poly.type
_entity_poly.pdbx_seq_one_letter_code
_entity_poly.pdbx_strand_id
1 'polypeptide(L)'
;MIFRKLILISVLVFGSSNLLFSQIKVSQYDLDFQFDFENERLSCMAKLGINGQGDTLNLLLYRLLKVTSITDTSGGNVNFTQNVVSFEDFEKLQVNHIKIPIRELTLYL
;
A
#
# COMPACT_ATOMS: atom_id res chain seq x y z
N MET A 1 -34.20 -9.64 -51.08
CA MET A 1 -33.07 -10.53 -51.41
C MET A 1 -31.87 -10.12 -50.57
N ILE A 2 -31.55 -10.95 -49.58
CA ILE A 2 -30.20 -11.24 -49.04
C ILE A 2 -29.47 -10.11 -48.29
N PHE A 3 -29.63 -10.18 -46.95
CA PHE A 3 -28.62 -9.89 -45.93
C PHE A 3 -27.23 -10.41 -46.31
N ARG A 4 -26.18 -9.60 -46.13
CA ARG A 4 -24.75 -9.97 -45.89
C ARG A 4 -23.89 -8.74 -46.24
N LYS A 5 -23.05 -8.13 -45.40
CA LYS A 5 -22.41 -8.53 -44.14
C LYS A 5 -22.11 -7.25 -43.35
N LEU A 6 -22.55 -7.21 -42.08
CA LEU A 6 -21.80 -6.54 -41.01
C LEU A 6 -20.38 -7.10 -41.01
N ILE A 7 -19.36 -6.25 -41.06
CA ILE A 7 -18.18 -6.37 -40.21
C ILE A 7 -17.78 -4.93 -39.84
N LEU A 8 -18.22 -4.50 -38.64
CA LEU A 8 -17.53 -3.45 -37.91
C LEU A 8 -16.09 -3.94 -37.70
N ILE A 9 -15.12 -3.31 -38.36
CA ILE A 9 -13.72 -3.45 -37.96
C ILE A 9 -13.53 -2.47 -36.81
N SER A 10 -13.99 -2.85 -35.62
CA SER A 10 -13.61 -2.22 -34.36
C SER A 10 -12.30 -2.86 -33.90
N VAL A 11 -11.19 -2.45 -34.50
CA VAL A 11 -9.86 -2.72 -33.96
C VAL A 11 -9.40 -1.46 -33.25
N LEU A 12 -10.08 -1.16 -32.14
CA LEU A 12 -9.50 -0.37 -31.06
C LEU A 12 -8.72 -1.34 -30.19
N VAL A 13 -7.49 -1.66 -30.62
CA VAL A 13 -6.49 -2.17 -29.69
C VAL A 13 -6.08 -0.97 -28.84
N PHE A 14 -6.88 -0.70 -27.81
CA PHE A 14 -6.37 -0.05 -26.61
C PHE A 14 -5.45 -1.06 -25.93
N GLY A 15 -4.21 -1.14 -26.42
CA GLY A 15 -3.09 -1.65 -25.65
C GLY A 15 -2.83 -0.67 -24.51
N SER A 16 -3.70 -0.67 -23.51
CA SER A 16 -3.57 0.18 -22.33
C SER A 16 -2.35 -0.29 -21.56
N SER A 17 -1.30 0.54 -21.66
CA SER A 17 -0.23 0.79 -20.69
C SER A 17 0.53 -0.41 -20.14
N ASN A 18 1.85 -0.34 -20.23
CA ASN A 18 2.76 -1.02 -19.32
C ASN A 18 2.27 -0.78 -17.88
N LEU A 19 1.48 -1.70 -17.34
CA LEU A 19 1.22 -1.80 -15.92
C LEU A 19 2.57 -2.23 -15.33
N LEU A 20 3.39 -1.25 -15.02
CA LEU A 20 4.47 -1.40 -14.06
C LEU A 20 3.78 -1.77 -12.75
N PHE A 21 3.47 -3.05 -12.59
CA PHE A 21 3.06 -3.57 -11.31
C PHE A 21 4.21 -3.27 -10.36
N SER A 22 3.96 -2.38 -9.41
CA SER A 22 4.86 -2.14 -8.30
C SER A 22 5.18 -3.50 -7.68
N GLN A 23 6.43 -3.94 -7.79
CA GLN A 23 6.88 -5.21 -7.21
C GLN A 23 7.23 -5.04 -5.74
N ILE A 24 7.08 -3.82 -5.22
CA ILE A 24 7.37 -3.54 -3.83
C ILE A 24 6.46 -4.34 -2.92
N LYS A 25 7.07 -5.09 -2.01
CA LYS A 25 6.35 -5.90 -1.03
C LYS A 25 7.11 -5.94 0.27
N VAL A 26 6.36 -6.11 1.35
CA VAL A 26 6.95 -6.45 2.64
C VAL A 26 7.48 -7.88 2.55
N SER A 27 8.78 -8.05 2.73
CA SER A 27 9.46 -9.34 2.68
C SER A 27 9.62 -9.96 4.07
N GLN A 28 9.73 -9.11 5.10
CA GLN A 28 9.94 -9.49 6.49
C GLN A 28 9.23 -8.50 7.41
N TYR A 29 8.78 -8.95 8.58
CA TYR A 29 8.25 -8.08 9.60
C TYR A 29 8.58 -8.60 10.99
N ASP A 30 8.80 -7.66 11.90
CA ASP A 30 8.92 -7.88 13.34
C ASP A 30 7.98 -6.89 14.03
N LEU A 31 7.11 -7.41 14.90
CA LEU A 31 6.03 -6.65 15.54
C LEU A 31 6.11 -6.84 17.05
N ASP A 32 6.31 -5.74 17.76
CA ASP A 32 6.28 -5.70 19.22
C ASP A 32 5.03 -4.96 19.68
N PHE A 33 4.13 -5.69 20.34
CA PHE A 33 2.87 -5.15 20.85
C PHE A 33 2.94 -4.97 22.37
N GLN A 34 2.51 -3.81 22.83
CA GLN A 34 2.40 -3.48 24.24
C GLN A 34 0.96 -3.13 24.58
N PHE A 35 0.44 -3.82 25.59
CA PHE A 35 -0.92 -3.66 26.07
C PHE A 35 -0.89 -2.99 27.44
N ASP A 36 -1.41 -1.78 27.51
CA ASP A 36 -1.66 -1.05 28.74
C ASP A 36 -3.17 -1.14 29.02
N PHE A 37 -3.55 -2.15 29.82
CA PHE A 37 -4.95 -2.42 30.13
C PHE A 37 -5.58 -1.33 31.00
N GLU A 38 -4.79 -0.73 31.90
CA GLU A 38 -5.26 0.33 32.80
C GLU A 38 -5.67 1.59 32.02
N ASN A 39 -4.91 1.94 30.98
CA ASN A 39 -5.20 3.09 30.12
C ASN A 39 -5.90 2.70 28.81
N GLU A 40 -6.33 1.44 28.67
CA GLU A 40 -6.98 0.89 27.47
C GLU A 40 -6.22 1.18 26.16
N ARG A 41 -4.88 1.09 26.21
CA ARG A 41 -3.98 1.44 25.11
C ARG A 41 -3.27 0.24 24.52
N LEU A 42 -3.28 0.18 23.19
CA LEU A 42 -2.46 -0.73 22.40
C LEU A 42 -1.40 0.07 21.66
N SER A 43 -0.13 -0.21 21.95
CA SER A 43 1.01 0.33 21.21
C SER A 43 1.69 -0.77 20.41
N CYS A 44 2.22 -0.43 19.25
CA CYS A 44 2.91 -1.37 18.38
C CYS A 44 4.15 -0.70 17.79
N MET A 45 5.30 -1.36 17.88
CA MET A 45 6.47 -1.04 17.08
C MET A 45 6.61 -2.09 15.98
N ALA A 46 6.64 -1.64 14.73
CA ALA A 46 6.80 -2.51 13.57
C ALA A 46 8.11 -2.22 12.85
N LYS A 47 8.90 -3.25 12.58
CA LYS A 47 10.06 -3.19 11.68
C LYS A 47 9.72 -3.99 10.44
N LEU A 48 9.84 -3.36 9.27
CA LEU A 48 9.47 -3.97 8.00
C LEU A 48 10.70 -4.06 7.08
N GLY A 49 10.98 -5.25 6.59
CA GLY A 49 11.86 -5.46 5.45
C GLY A 49 11.05 -5.30 4.17
N ILE A 50 11.54 -4.49 3.23
CA ILE A 50 10.85 -4.19 1.98
C ILE A 50 11.76 -4.63 0.82
N ASN A 51 11.22 -5.44 -0.10
CA ASN A 51 11.94 -5.87 -1.29
C ASN A 51 11.18 -5.43 -2.55
N GLY A 52 11.92 -5.26 -3.65
CA GLY A 52 11.38 -4.88 -4.95
C GLY A 52 11.52 -3.39 -5.25
N GLN A 53 10.93 -2.96 -6.36
CA GLN A 53 10.92 -1.58 -6.81
C GLN A 53 9.49 -1.08 -6.92
N GLY A 54 9.30 0.20 -6.58
CA GLY A 54 8.03 0.89 -6.66
C GLY A 54 8.08 2.23 -5.93
N ASP A 55 7.19 3.14 -6.31
CA ASP A 55 7.20 4.52 -5.81
C ASP A 55 6.49 4.67 -4.47
N THR A 56 5.66 3.70 -4.09
CA THR A 56 4.82 3.79 -2.89
C THR A 56 4.56 2.42 -2.29
N LEU A 57 4.77 2.30 -0.98
CA LEU A 57 4.31 1.18 -0.17
C LEU A 57 2.95 1.53 0.45
N ASN A 58 1.97 0.66 0.23
CA ASN A 58 0.61 0.80 0.80
C ASN A 58 0.43 -0.25 1.90
N LEU A 59 0.00 0.17 3.08
CA LEU A 59 -0.25 -0.69 4.24
C LEU A 59 -1.66 -0.46 4.79
N LEU A 60 -2.38 -1.54 5.05
CA LEU A 60 -3.68 -1.50 5.72
C LEU A 60 -3.50 -1.92 7.17
N LEU A 61 -3.86 -1.04 8.09
CA LEU A 61 -3.71 -1.30 9.51
C LEU A 61 -5.00 -1.83 10.12
N TYR A 62 -4.83 -2.89 10.90
CA TYR A 62 -5.90 -3.52 11.67
C TYR A 62 -6.47 -2.56 12.72
N ARG A 63 -7.79 -2.64 12.96
CA ARG A 63 -8.52 -1.89 14.01
C ARG A 63 -8.21 -0.39 14.10
N LEU A 64 -7.97 0.24 12.95
CA LEU A 64 -7.72 1.69 12.88
C LEU A 64 -6.51 2.15 13.72
N LEU A 65 -5.52 1.28 13.92
CA LEU A 65 -4.26 1.68 14.54
C LEU A 65 -3.70 2.91 13.82
N LYS A 66 -3.25 3.89 14.60
CA LYS A 66 -2.74 5.16 14.08
C LYS A 66 -1.22 5.16 14.13
N VAL A 67 -0.57 5.37 12.99
CA VAL A 67 0.88 5.53 12.97
C VAL A 67 1.23 6.96 13.36
N THR A 68 2.18 7.06 14.28
CA THR A 68 2.66 8.32 14.85
C THR A 68 3.98 8.76 14.23
N SER A 69 4.82 7.81 13.80
CA SER A 69 6.11 8.07 13.15
C SER A 69 6.56 6.87 12.33
N ILE A 70 7.38 7.12 11.31
CA ILE A 70 8.10 6.11 10.54
C ILE A 70 9.53 6.61 10.39
N THR A 71 10.48 5.73 10.64
CA THR A 71 11.91 6.00 10.43
C THR A 71 12.51 4.98 9.48
N ASP A 72 13.51 5.40 8.72
CA ASP A 72 14.34 4.50 7.93
C ASP A 72 15.47 3.89 8.78
N THR A 73 16.30 3.04 8.17
CA THR A 73 17.42 2.37 8.84
C THR A 73 18.53 3.33 9.28
N SER A 74 18.59 4.54 8.73
CA SER A 74 19.50 5.60 9.16
C SER A 74 18.94 6.42 10.32
N GLY A 75 17.70 6.15 10.74
CA GLY A 75 16.97 6.94 11.74
C GLY A 75 16.31 8.19 11.16
N GLY A 76 16.32 8.35 9.83
CA GLY A 76 15.69 9.46 9.13
C GLY A 76 14.16 9.36 9.19
N ASN A 77 13.49 10.47 9.48
CA ASN A 77 12.02 10.51 9.45
C ASN A 77 11.50 10.35 8.03
N VAL A 78 10.60 9.41 7.85
CA VAL A 78 9.95 9.12 6.57
C VAL A 78 8.56 9.74 6.57
N ASN A 79 8.28 10.56 5.55
CA ASN A 79 6.95 11.13 5.36
C ASN A 79 5.97 10.05 4.91
N PHE A 80 4.73 10.12 5.40
CA PHE A 80 3.65 9.22 4.99
C PHE A 80 2.31 9.95 5.04
N THR A 81 1.31 9.39 4.37
CA THR A 81 -0.09 9.81 4.50
C THR A 81 -0.91 8.69 5.12
N GLN A 82 -1.94 9.04 5.90
CA GLN A 82 -2.83 8.08 6.52
C GLN A 82 -4.27 8.54 6.33
N ASN A 83 -5.15 7.63 5.95
CA ASN A 83 -6.58 7.90 5.81
C ASN A 83 -7.38 6.69 6.27
N VAL A 84 -8.45 6.93 7.03
CA VAL A 84 -9.45 5.89 7.31
C VAL A 84 -10.28 5.69 6.06
N VAL A 85 -10.26 4.48 5.53
CA VAL A 85 -10.98 4.08 4.30
C VAL A 85 -11.82 2.84 4.57
N SER A 86 -12.85 2.62 3.76
CA SER A 86 -13.65 1.40 3.75
C SER A 86 -13.39 0.62 2.45
N PHE A 87 -13.57 -0.70 2.50
CA PHE A 87 -13.59 -1.50 1.28
C PHE A 87 -14.91 -1.29 0.54
N GLU A 88 -14.87 -1.22 -0.79
CA GLU A 88 -16.06 -1.03 -1.63
C GLU A 88 -17.11 -2.14 -1.39
N ASP A 89 -16.66 -3.39 -1.28
CA ASP A 89 -17.54 -4.55 -1.05
C ASP A 89 -18.02 -4.68 0.41
N PHE A 90 -17.39 -3.96 1.35
CA PHE A 90 -17.65 -4.04 2.79
C PHE A 90 -17.53 -2.67 3.45
N GLU A 91 -18.46 -1.76 3.13
CA GLU A 91 -18.44 -0.36 3.60
C GLU A 91 -18.36 -0.21 5.13
N LYS A 92 -18.87 -1.20 5.88
CA LYS A 92 -18.80 -1.21 7.36
C LYS A 92 -17.40 -1.53 7.90
N LEU A 93 -16.54 -2.16 7.12
CA LEU A 93 -15.19 -2.53 7.53
C LEU A 93 -14.22 -1.39 7.20
N GLN A 94 -13.96 -0.55 8.19
CA GLN A 94 -12.98 0.53 8.08
C GLN A 94 -11.58 0.05 8.45
N VAL A 95 -10.60 0.52 7.69
CA VAL A 95 -9.17 0.30 7.93
C VAL A 95 -8.45 1.63 7.88
N ASN A 96 -7.33 1.73 8.60
CA ASN A 96 -6.45 2.87 8.42
C ASN A 96 -5.42 2.54 7.35
N HIS A 97 -5.50 3.22 6.22
CA HIS A 97 -4.62 3.02 5.08
C HIS A 97 -3.47 4.02 5.13
N ILE A 98 -2.24 3.50 5.14
CA ILE A 98 -1.01 4.27 5.12
C ILE A 98 -0.35 4.15 3.76
N LYS A 99 0.05 5.30 3.21
CA LYS A 99 0.87 5.38 2.00
C LYS A 99 2.22 6.00 2.32
N ILE A 100 3.28 5.27 2.02
CA ILE A 100 4.66 5.67 2.26
C ILE A 100 5.34 5.83 0.89
N PRO A 101 5.66 7.07 0.47
CA PRO A 101 6.45 7.29 -0.73
C PRO A 101 7.85 6.72 -0.53
N ILE A 102 8.26 5.85 -1.44
CA ILE A 102 9.60 5.29 -1.46
C ILE A 102 10.41 6.20 -2.36
N ARG A 103 11.17 7.10 -1.75
CA ARG A 103 12.17 7.87 -2.49
C ARG A 103 13.27 6.89 -2.89
N GLU A 104 13.76 6.97 -4.12
CA GLU A 104 14.87 6.16 -4.60
C GLU A 104 15.98 6.13 -3.53
N LEU A 105 16.11 4.99 -2.86
CA LEU A 105 17.17 4.75 -1.90
C LEU A 105 18.45 4.65 -2.70
N THR A 106 19.20 5.75 -2.73
CA THR A 106 20.57 5.77 -3.23
C THR A 106 21.40 4.79 -2.38
N LEU A 107 21.71 3.63 -2.94
CA LEU A 107 22.67 2.68 -2.39
C LEU A 107 24.08 3.16 -2.74
N TYR A 108 24.88 3.49 -1.73
CA TYR A 108 26.33 3.38 -1.85
C TYR A 108 26.70 1.93 -1.50
N LEU A 109 27.36 1.25 -2.45
CA LEU A 109 28.02 -0.05 -2.24
C LEU A 109 29.21 0.10 -1.30
#